data_AF-A0A367Q4R4-F1
#
_entry.id   AF-A0A367Q4R4-F1
#
_cell.length_a   1.000
_cell.length_b   1.000
_cell.length_c   1.000
_cell.angle_alpha   90.00
_cell.angle_beta   90.00
_cell.angle_gamma   90.00
#
_symmetry.space_group_name_H-M   'P 1'
#
loop_
_entity.id
_entity.type
_entity.pdbx_description
1 polymer ?
#
loop_
_entity_poly.entity_id
_entity_poly.type
_entity_poly.pdbx_seq_one_letter_code
_entity_poly.pdbx_strand_id
1 'polypeptide(L)' 'MNRGSQQKTLRRQNTILAAKHFLAEMAKDASPEELRFIADNVGEVALFWHLIENPEEISSLELKI' A
#
# COMPACT_ATOMS: atom_id res chain seq x y z
N MET A 1 7.38 -14.63 21.86
CA MET A 1 7.47 -13.94 20.56
C MET A 1 6.13 -13.27 20.26
N ASN A 2 6.16 -11.99 19.94
CA ASN A 2 5.02 -11.07 20.06
C ASN A 2 4.16 -11.08 18.76
N ARG A 3 3.15 -11.95 18.68
CA ARG A 3 2.30 -12.17 17.48
C ARG A 3 1.65 -10.88 16.94
N GLY A 4 1.31 -9.94 17.82
CA GLY A 4 0.74 -8.65 17.42
C GLY A 4 1.72 -7.75 16.64
N SER A 5 3.03 -7.87 16.90
CA SER A 5 4.06 -7.11 16.18
C SER A 5 4.18 -7.60 14.73
N GLN A 6 4.22 -8.93 14.54
CA GLN A 6 4.32 -9.53 13.20
C GLN A 6 3.09 -9.24 12.33
N GLN A 7 1.87 -9.30 12.90
CA GLN A 7 0.66 -8.92 12.16
C GLN A 7 0.65 -7.45 11.75
N LYS A 8 1.14 -6.55 12.61
CA LYS A 8 1.25 -5.12 12.31
C LYS A 8 2.24 -4.88 11.17
N THR A 9 3.38 -5.56 11.18
CA THR A 9 4.37 -5.50 10.09
C THR A 9 3.80 -6.02 8.77
N LEU A 10 3.09 -7.15 8.78
CA LEU A 10 2.47 -7.72 7.58
C LEU A 10 1.38 -6.81 6.99
N ARG A 11 0.53 -6.21 7.84
CA ARG A 11 -0.48 -5.24 7.36
C ARG A 11 0.16 -4.02 6.72
N ARG A 12 1.24 -3.51 7.31
CA ARG A 12 2.00 -2.38 6.77
C ARG A 12 2.64 -2.74 5.41
N GLN A 13 3.28 -3.90 5.32
CA GLN A 13 3.86 -4.40 4.07
C GLN A 13 2.82 -4.56 2.95
N ASN A 14 1.69 -5.19 3.26
CA ASN A 14 0.59 -5.34 2.29
C ASN A 14 0.04 -3.99 1.84
N THR A 15 -0.02 -3.01 2.74
CA THR A 15 -0.48 -1.65 2.40
C THR A 15 0.50 -0.95 1.46
N ILE A 16 1.82 -1.07 1.72
CA ILE A 16 2.86 -0.53 0.83
C ILE A 16 2.79 -1.18 -0.56
N LEU A 17 2.62 -2.50 -0.61
CA LEU A 17 2.50 -3.24 -1.87
C LEU A 17 1.24 -2.82 -2.65
N ALA A 18 0.11 -2.65 -1.96
CA ALA A 18 -1.13 -2.19 -2.58
C ALA A 18 -0.98 -0.77 -3.14
N ALA A 19 -0.33 0.15 -2.41
CA ALA A 19 -0.08 1.51 -2.91
C ALA A 19 0.77 1.50 -4.18
N LYS A 20 1.85 0.68 -4.22
CA LYS A 20 2.67 0.49 -5.43
C LYS A 20 1.84 -0.02 -6.60
N HIS A 21 1.02 -1.04 -6.36
CA HIS A 21 0.17 -1.63 -7.39
C HIS A 21 -0.85 -0.62 -7.91
N PHE A 22 -1.50 0.12 -7.02
CA PHE A 22 -2.46 1.18 -7.38
C PHE A 22 -1.83 2.25 -8.28
N LEU A 23 -0.65 2.75 -7.92
CA LEU A 23 0.08 3.74 -8.73
C LEU A 23 0.48 3.19 -10.10
N ALA A 24 0.92 1.92 -10.15
CA ALA A 24 1.30 1.28 -11.41
C ALA A 24 0.09 1.07 -12.33
N GLU A 25 -1.07 0.69 -11.79
CA GLU A 25 -2.30 0.52 -12.57
C GLU A 25 -2.89 1.87 -12.99
N MET A 26 -2.84 2.90 -12.15
CA MET A 26 -3.17 4.27 -12.54
C MET A 26 -2.34 4.75 -13.74
N ALA A 27 -1.03 4.45 -13.75
CA ALA A 27 -0.14 4.83 -14.85
C ALA A 27 -0.43 4.08 -16.16
N LYS A 28 -1.25 3.02 -16.11
CA LYS A 28 -1.71 2.24 -17.28
C LYS A 28 -3.14 2.60 -17.69
N ASP A 29 -3.70 3.68 -17.16
CA ASP A 29 -5.10 4.07 -17.36
C ASP A 29 -6.09 2.97 -16.93
N ALA A 30 -5.77 2.24 -15.85
CA ALA A 30 -6.66 1.21 -15.31
C ALA A 30 -8.03 1.77 -14.96
N SER A 31 -9.05 0.92 -15.08
CA SER A 31 -10.43 1.33 -14.82
C SER A 31 -10.64 1.70 -13.35
N PRO A 32 -11.62 2.57 -13.05
CA PRO A 32 -11.99 2.88 -11.66
C PRO A 32 -12.34 1.65 -10.83
N GLU A 33 -12.86 0.59 -11.46
CA GLU A 33 -13.21 -0.67 -10.81
C GLU A 33 -11.95 -1.46 -10.36
N GLU A 34 -10.93 -1.53 -11.21
CA GLU A 34 -9.64 -2.16 -10.89
C GLU A 34 -8.92 -1.40 -9.77
N LEU A 35 -8.90 -0.07 -9.85
CA LEU A 35 -8.32 0.78 -8.80
C LEU A 35 -9.06 0.63 -7.48
N ARG A 36 -10.40 0.57 -7.51
CA ARG A 36 -11.21 0.36 -6.31
C ARG A 36 -10.99 -1.01 -5.69
N PHE A 37 -10.85 -2.06 -6.50
CA PHE A 37 -10.53 -3.40 -5.99
C PHE A 37 -9.23 -3.40 -5.19
N ILE A 38 -8.21 -2.66 -5.62
CA ILE A 38 -6.94 -2.54 -4.89
C ILE A 38 -7.16 -1.80 -3.57
N ALA A 39 -7.87 -0.66 -3.59
CA ALA A 39 -8.13 0.16 -2.41
C ALA A 39 -8.99 -0.54 -1.35
N ASP A 40 -9.95 -1.38 -1.74
CA ASP A 40 -10.84 -2.08 -0.82
C ASP A 40 -10.13 -3.19 -0.01
N ASN A 41 -8.96 -3.65 -0.44
CA ASN A 41 -8.22 -4.76 0.18
C ASN A 41 -7.08 -4.33 1.11
N VAL A 42 -6.93 -3.04 1.41
CA VAL A 42 -5.80 -2.52 2.20
C VAL A 42 -6.02 -2.62 3.71
N GLY A 43 -4.97 -3.01 4.43
CA GLY A 43 -5.02 -3.14 5.90
C GLY A 43 -4.89 -1.83 6.67
N GLU A 44 -4.24 -0.82 6.09
CA GLU A 44 -4.07 0.52 6.68
C GLU A 44 -4.44 1.62 5.68
N VAL A 45 -5.74 1.95 5.59
CA VAL A 45 -6.30 2.90 4.60
C VAL A 45 -5.62 4.28 4.63
N ALA A 46 -5.33 4.81 5.82
CA ALA A 46 -4.67 6.12 5.94
C ALA A 46 -3.25 6.12 5.35
N LEU A 47 -2.47 5.06 5.63
CA LEU A 47 -1.13 4.91 5.07
C LEU A 47 -1.19 4.71 3.55
N PHE A 48 -2.18 3.96 3.06
CA PHE A 48 -2.37 3.75 1.62
C PHE A 48 -2.51 5.07 0.85
N TRP A 49 -3.45 5.94 1.25
CA TRP A 49 -3.66 7.22 0.57
C TRP A 49 -2.47 8.16 0.71
N HIS A 50 -1.82 8.20 1.88
CA HIS A 50 -0.59 8.97 2.09
C HIS A 50 0.51 8.58 1.08
N LEU A 51 0.70 7.28 0.81
CA LEU A 51 1.70 6.80 -0.13
C LEU A 51 1.33 7.02 -1.60
N ILE A 52 0.04 7.11 -1.92
CA ILE A 52 -0.41 7.49 -3.25
C ILE A 52 -0.12 8.97 -3.51
N GLU A 53 -0.34 9.82 -2.51
CA GLU A 53 -0.02 11.25 -2.58
C GLU A 53 1.49 11.53 -2.58
N ASN A 54 2.28 10.67 -1.90
CA ASN A 54 3.74 10.83 -1.73
C ASN A 54 4.48 9.52 -2.11
N PRO A 55 4.51 9.13 -3.39
CA PRO A 55 5.05 7.85 -3.85
C PRO A 55 6.55 7.67 -3.55
N GLU A 56 7.33 8.75 -3.43
CA GLU A 56 8.74 8.74 -3.05
C GLU A 56 8.99 8.19 -1.65
N GLU A 57 8.00 8.26 -0.75
CA GLU A 57 8.13 7.71 0.60
C GLU A 57 8.12 6.19 0.62
N ILE A 58 7.58 5.54 -0.42
CA ILE A 58 7.54 4.09 -0.56
C ILE A 58 8.96 3.50 -0.49
N SER A 59 9.91 4.07 -1.24
CA SER A 59 11.31 3.60 -1.25
C SER A 59 11.97 3.75 0.13
N SER A 60 11.63 4.81 0.86
CA SER A 60 12.14 5.04 2.22
C SER A 60 11.58 4.06 3.25
N LEU A 61 10.35 3.58 3.05
CA LEU A 61 9.70 2.62 3.91
C LEU A 61 10.14 1.17 3.63
N GLU A 62 10.43 0.84 2.38
CA GLU A 62 10.98 -0.48 2.00
C GLU A 62 12.37 -0.72 2.59
N LEU A 63 13.18 0.32 2.75
CA LEU A 63 14.52 0.25 3.36
C LEU A 63 14.52 0.04 4.88
N LYS A 64 13.36 0.21 5.54
CA LYS A 64 13.21 0.11 7.00
C LYS A 64 12.57 -1.21 7.45
N ILE A 65 12.36 -2.14 6.53
CA ILE A 65 11.78 -3.47 6.72
C ILE A 65 12.91 -4.50 6.65
#